data_AF-A0A8S4QFA0-F1
#
_entry.id   AF-A0A8S4QFA0-F1
#
_cell.length_a   1.000
_cell.length_b   1.000
_cell.length_c   1.000
_cell.angle_alpha   90.00
_cell.angle_beta   90.00
_cell.angle_gamma   90.00
#
_symmetry.space_group_name_H-M   'P 1'
#
loop_
_entity.id
_entity.type
_entity.pdbx_description
1 polymer ?
#
loop_
_entity_poly.entity_id
_entity_poly.type
_entity_poly.pdbx_seq_one_letter_code
_entity_poly.pdbx_strand_id
1 'polypeptide(L)'
;GALGWLNYATRDFDFQCGASLISEKFMLTAAHCTIQSSKRGFSKRPTIARLGTRYLEGSPMETAENIGIWNLIAHPDFNPEHHYYDIALVELEREVIFSKYIQPACLSTREYDISSNKRLTVTGWGQNGKHIFKSPIIVLRTTSTIKMLGCEILL
;
A
#
# COMPACT_ATOMS: atom_id res chain seq x y z
N GLY A 1 4.96 1.24 -3.70
CA GLY A 1 4.50 0.14 -4.58
C GLY A 1 2.99 0.02 -4.52
N ALA A 2 2.43 -0.85 -5.35
CA ALA A 2 1.00 -1.14 -5.39
C ALA A 2 0.75 -2.65 -5.31
N LEU A 3 -0.35 -3.06 -4.69
CA LEU A 3 -0.77 -4.46 -4.56
C LEU A 3 -1.86 -4.75 -5.60
N GLY A 4 -1.66 -5.82 -6.38
CA GLY A 4 -2.50 -6.20 -7.51
C GLY A 4 -3.25 -7.50 -7.27
N TRP A 5 -4.54 -7.51 -7.61
CA TRP A 5 -5.41 -8.68 -7.59
C TRP A 5 -5.61 -9.21 -9.00
N LEU A 6 -5.43 -10.51 -9.20
CA LEU A 6 -5.71 -11.12 -10.49
C LEU A 6 -7.18 -10.98 -10.89
N ASN A 7 -7.42 -10.39 -12.05
CA ASN A 7 -8.72 -10.29 -12.68
C ASN A 7 -8.82 -11.34 -13.80
N TYR A 8 -9.54 -12.42 -13.54
CA TYR A 8 -9.70 -13.52 -14.49
C TYR A 8 -10.45 -13.14 -15.77
N ALA A 9 -11.27 -12.07 -15.75
CA ALA A 9 -12.02 -11.64 -16.93
C ALA A 9 -11.11 -10.91 -17.93
N THR A 10 -10.22 -10.04 -17.44
CA THR A 10 -9.29 -9.27 -18.28
C THR A 10 -7.95 -9.96 -18.47
N ARG A 11 -7.63 -10.97 -17.65
CA ARG A 11 -6.30 -11.59 -17.53
C ARG A 11 -5.20 -10.58 -17.16
N ASP A 12 -5.57 -9.55 -16.41
CA ASP A 12 -4.68 -8.50 -15.91
C ASP A 12 -4.83 -8.34 -14.39
N PHE A 13 -4.15 -7.36 -13.80
CA PHE A 13 -4.14 -7.10 -12.37
C PHE A 13 -4.85 -5.79 -12.01
N ASP A 14 -5.84 -5.89 -11.12
CA ASP A 14 -6.48 -4.72 -10.52
C ASP A 14 -5.65 -4.26 -9.32
N PHE A 15 -4.99 -3.12 -9.44
CA PHE A 15 -4.25 -2.51 -8.32
C PHE A 15 -5.20 -1.74 -7.41
N GLN A 16 -5.40 -2.23 -6.18
CA GLN A 16 -6.40 -1.66 -5.26
C GLN A 16 -5.82 -1.03 -3.99
N CYS A 17 -4.59 -1.38 -3.64
CA CYS A 17 -3.92 -0.88 -2.44
C CYS A 17 -2.49 -0.42 -2.75
N GLY A 18 -1.99 0.48 -1.91
CA GLY A 18 -0.57 0.82 -1.86
C GLY A 18 0.18 -0.05 -0.85
N ALA A 19 1.49 -0.16 -1.02
CA ALA A 19 2.40 -0.76 -0.04
C ALA A 19 3.78 -0.12 -0.14
N SER A 20 4.51 -0.05 0.97
CA SER A 20 5.84 0.56 1.06
C SER A 20 6.89 -0.53 1.22
N LEU A 21 7.91 -0.55 0.36
CA LEU A 21 9.04 -1.47 0.51
C LEU A 21 9.82 -1.08 1.78
N ILE A 22 10.15 -2.04 2.64
CA ILE A 22 10.89 -1.80 3.89
C ILE A 22 12.17 -2.63 3.99
N SER A 23 12.32 -3.66 3.15
CA SER A 23 13.56 -4.41 2.93
C SER A 23 13.57 -5.02 1.52
N GLU A 24 14.58 -5.80 1.18
CA GLU A 24 14.69 -6.53 -0.10
C GLU A 24 13.53 -7.51 -0.30
N LYS A 25 12.91 -8.02 0.77
CA LYS A 25 11.89 -9.07 0.68
C LYS A 25 10.53 -8.69 1.27
N PHE A 26 10.46 -7.62 2.06
CA PHE A 26 9.24 -7.24 2.77
C PHE A 26 8.73 -5.85 2.38
N MET A 27 7.41 -5.77 2.24
CA MET A 27 6.67 -4.51 2.15
C MET A 27 5.71 -4.37 3.33
N LEU A 28 5.46 -3.14 3.75
CA LEU A 28 4.47 -2.76 4.74
C LEU A 28 3.19 -2.25 4.05
N THR A 29 2.03 -2.71 4.51
CA THR A 29 0.71 -2.31 4.03
C THR A 29 -0.31 -2.28 5.16
N ALA A 30 -1.55 -1.89 4.86
CA ALA A 30 -2.69 -2.04 5.76
C ALA A 30 -3.20 -3.50 5.77
N ALA A 31 -3.70 -3.97 6.91
CA ALA A 31 -4.25 -5.32 7.06
C ALA A 31 -5.51 -5.54 6.22
N HIS A 32 -6.36 -4.52 6.08
CA HIS A 32 -7.55 -4.60 5.23
C HIS A 32 -7.22 -4.82 3.74
N CYS A 33 -5.99 -4.57 3.31
CA CYS A 33 -5.52 -4.85 1.95
C CYS A 33 -5.13 -6.31 1.72
N THR A 34 -5.06 -7.14 2.77
CA THR A 34 -4.61 -8.55 2.65
C THR A 34 -5.73 -9.47 2.18
N ILE A 35 -6.98 -9.16 2.53
CA ILE A 35 -8.16 -9.97 2.21
C ILE A 35 -9.31 -9.04 1.83
N GLN A 36 -9.83 -9.19 0.61
CA GLN A 36 -11.09 -8.56 0.23
C GLN A 36 -12.21 -9.59 0.34
N SER A 37 -13.08 -9.41 1.35
CA SER A 37 -14.30 -10.21 1.51
C SER A 37 -15.23 -9.96 0.32
N SER A 38 -15.44 -10.97 -0.53
CA SER A 38 -16.45 -10.88 -1.57
C SER A 38 -17.81 -11.34 -1.02
N LYS A 39 -18.89 -10.68 -1.44
CA LYS A 39 -20.28 -11.12 -1.16
C LYS A 39 -20.61 -12.52 -1.71
N ARG A 40 -19.69 -13.15 -2.45
CA ARG A 40 -19.85 -14.46 -3.11
C ARG A 40 -18.98 -15.57 -2.49
N GLY A 41 -18.38 -15.34 -1.32
CA GLY A 41 -17.68 -16.38 -0.55
C GLY A 41 -16.24 -16.70 -1.00
N PHE A 42 -15.71 -16.04 -2.04
CA PHE A 42 -14.28 -16.13 -2.39
C PHE A 42 -13.56 -14.89 -1.87
N SER A 43 -12.76 -15.06 -0.81
CA SER A 43 -11.81 -14.05 -0.36
C SER A 43 -10.73 -13.88 -1.43
N LYS A 44 -10.64 -12.68 -2.03
CA LYS A 44 -9.59 -12.37 -3.00
C LYS A 44 -8.44 -11.67 -2.28
N ARG A 45 -7.24 -12.25 -2.38
CA ARG A 45 -5.99 -11.66 -1.88
C ARG A 45 -5.18 -11.08 -3.04
N PRO A 46 -4.33 -10.06 -2.81
CA PRO A 46 -3.41 -9.61 -3.83
C PRO A 46 -2.42 -10.74 -4.14
N THR A 47 -2.05 -10.87 -5.41
CA THR A 47 -1.13 -11.92 -5.88
C THR A 47 0.20 -11.35 -6.35
N ILE A 48 0.26 -10.05 -6.64
CA ILE A 48 1.50 -9.37 -7.05
C ILE A 48 1.70 -8.04 -6.34
N ALA A 49 2.95 -7.63 -6.22
CA ALA A 49 3.36 -6.28 -5.89
C ALA A 49 4.04 -5.62 -7.10
N ARG A 50 3.67 -4.36 -7.40
CA ARG A 50 4.27 -3.53 -8.44
C ARG A 50 5.20 -2.48 -7.82
N LEU A 51 6.44 -2.43 -8.31
CA LEU A 51 7.53 -1.58 -7.84
C LEU A 51 8.20 -0.84 -9.00
N GLY A 52 8.97 0.22 -8.68
CA GLY A 52 9.90 0.85 -9.63
C GLY A 52 9.28 1.72 -10.72
N THR A 53 7.99 2.06 -10.64
CA THR A 53 7.30 2.84 -11.67
C THR A 53 6.44 3.95 -11.08
N ARG A 54 6.22 5.00 -11.88
CA ARG A 54 5.21 6.03 -11.62
C ARG A 54 3.84 5.65 -12.18
N TYR A 55 3.72 4.65 -13.04
CA TYR A 55 2.49 4.31 -13.75
C TYR A 55 1.76 3.12 -13.13
N LEU A 56 0.47 3.25 -12.86
CA LEU A 56 -0.31 2.17 -12.24
C LEU A 56 -0.65 1.05 -13.22
N GLU A 57 -1.00 1.39 -14.47
CA GLU A 57 -1.41 0.44 -15.51
C GLU A 57 -0.27 0.05 -16.46
N GLY A 58 0.96 0.46 -16.15
CA GLY A 58 2.14 0.26 -16.99
C GLY A 58 2.39 1.41 -17.97
N SER A 59 3.58 1.43 -18.55
CA SER A 59 4.01 2.47 -19.49
C SER A 59 5.03 1.89 -20.47
N PRO A 60 4.98 2.26 -21.77
CA PRO A 60 6.04 1.89 -22.72
C PRO A 60 7.42 2.47 -22.35
N MET A 61 7.44 3.52 -21.53
CA MET A 61 8.65 4.28 -21.19
C MET A 61 9.27 3.88 -19.85
N GLU A 62 8.55 3.17 -18.99
CA GLU A 62 9.02 2.76 -17.66
C GLU A 62 8.74 1.28 -17.43
N THR A 63 9.78 0.53 -17.10
CA THR A 63 9.64 -0.88 -16.74
C THR A 63 9.29 -1.00 -15.27
N ALA A 64 8.03 -1.32 -14.99
CA ALA A 64 7.60 -1.72 -13.66
C ALA A 64 8.07 -3.14 -13.34
N GLU A 65 8.47 -3.38 -12.10
CA GLU A 65 8.77 -4.72 -11.62
C GLU A 65 7.53 -5.29 -10.93
N ASN A 66 6.95 -6.36 -11.49
CA ASN A 66 5.88 -7.12 -10.86
C ASN A 66 6.47 -8.35 -10.21
N ILE A 67 6.29 -8.50 -8.91
CA ILE A 67 6.81 -9.62 -8.12
C ILE A 67 5.65 -10.34 -7.46
N GLY A 68 5.64 -11.67 -7.48
CA GLY A 68 4.63 -12.45 -6.80
C GLY A 68 4.70 -12.26 -5.29
N ILE A 69 3.55 -12.43 -4.63
CA ILE A 69 3.43 -12.37 -3.18
C ILE A 69 3.47 -13.79 -2.63
N TRP A 70 4.49 -14.09 -1.83
CA TRP A 70 4.66 -15.38 -1.17
C TRP A 70 3.71 -15.50 0.03
N ASN A 71 3.68 -14.47 0.87
CA ASN A 71 2.92 -14.49 2.11
C ASN A 71 2.34 -13.11 2.46
N LEU A 72 1.22 -13.12 3.19
CA LEU A 72 0.56 -11.94 3.73
C LEU A 72 0.37 -12.17 5.22
N ILE A 73 0.98 -11.31 6.03
CA ILE A 73 1.00 -11.46 7.48
C ILE A 73 0.30 -10.24 8.07
N ALA A 74 -1.02 -10.36 8.27
CA ALA A 74 -1.79 -9.35 8.99
C ALA A 74 -1.45 -9.37 10.47
N HIS A 75 -1.54 -8.21 11.13
CA HIS A 75 -1.43 -8.16 12.58
C HIS A 75 -2.46 -9.10 13.23
N PRO A 76 -2.07 -9.95 14.19
CA PRO A 76 -2.97 -10.95 14.79
C PRO A 76 -4.21 -10.33 15.43
N ASP A 77 -4.08 -9.12 15.97
CA ASP A 77 -5.17 -8.38 16.61
C ASP A 77 -5.95 -7.46 15.65
N PHE A 78 -5.76 -7.57 14.33
CA PHE A 78 -6.49 -6.74 13.36
C PHE A 78 -8.00 -6.91 13.53
N ASN A 79 -8.70 -5.79 13.78
CA ASN A 79 -10.14 -5.76 13.88
C ASN A 79 -10.74 -5.02 12.65
N PRO A 80 -11.43 -5.72 11.73
CA PRO A 80 -11.98 -5.13 10.52
C PRO A 80 -13.19 -4.21 10.77
N GLU A 81 -13.88 -4.31 11.91
CA GLU A 81 -15.02 -3.44 12.23
C GLU A 81 -14.58 -2.04 12.66
N HIS A 82 -13.47 -1.96 13.40
CA HIS A 82 -12.95 -0.71 13.94
C HIS A 82 -11.65 -0.22 13.27
N HIS A 83 -11.09 -1.02 12.33
CA HIS A 83 -9.78 -0.77 11.71
C HIS A 83 -8.63 -0.62 12.73
N TYR A 84 -8.75 -1.26 13.90
CA TYR A 84 -7.65 -1.32 14.85
C TYR A 84 -6.60 -2.33 14.42
N TYR A 85 -5.34 -2.00 14.69
CA TYR A 85 -4.18 -2.78 14.26
C TYR A 85 -4.17 -3.06 12.74
N ASP A 86 -4.59 -2.07 11.94
CA ASP A 86 -4.68 -2.16 10.47
C ASP A 86 -3.29 -2.06 9.81
N ILE A 87 -2.46 -3.07 10.07
CA ILE A 87 -1.09 -3.17 9.60
C ILE A 87 -0.78 -4.61 9.20
N ALA A 88 -0.05 -4.79 8.11
CA ALA A 88 0.36 -6.09 7.61
C ALA A 88 1.71 -6.04 6.88
N LEU A 89 2.39 -7.18 6.88
CA LEU A 89 3.56 -7.43 6.05
C LEU A 89 3.16 -8.19 4.78
N VAL A 90 3.82 -7.84 3.69
CA VAL A 90 3.80 -8.56 2.42
C VAL A 90 5.19 -9.16 2.21
N GLU A 91 5.28 -10.48 2.19
CA GLU A 91 6.51 -11.19 1.83
C GLU A 91 6.51 -11.45 0.33
N LEU A 92 7.56 -11.01 -0.36
CA LEU A 92 7.75 -11.20 -1.79
C LEU A 92 8.33 -12.59 -2.10
N GLU A 93 7.94 -13.17 -3.24
CA GLU A 93 8.45 -14.48 -3.70
C GLU A 93 9.96 -14.52 -3.92
N ARG A 94 10.57 -13.35 -4.18
CA ARG A 94 12.01 -13.19 -4.28
C ARG A 94 12.43 -11.82 -3.76
N GLU A 95 13.71 -11.72 -3.45
CA GLU A 95 14.34 -10.44 -3.14
C GLU A 95 14.31 -9.49 -4.34
N VAL A 96 14.15 -8.21 -4.04
CA VAL A 96 14.20 -7.11 -5.00
C VAL A 96 15.60 -6.54 -5.02
N ILE A 97 16.11 -6.26 -6.22
CA ILE A 97 17.39 -5.60 -6.39
C ILE A 97 17.16 -4.08 -6.31
N PHE A 98 17.78 -3.44 -5.31
CA PHE A 98 17.67 -1.99 -5.18
C PHE A 98 18.29 -1.26 -6.36
N SER A 99 17.65 -0.15 -6.73
CA SER A 99 18.03 0.66 -7.89
C SER A 99 17.67 2.12 -7.65
N LYS A 100 17.90 2.99 -8.65
CA LYS A 100 17.45 4.38 -8.60
C LYS A 100 15.93 4.52 -8.41
N TYR A 101 15.15 3.52 -8.83
CA TYR A 101 13.68 3.58 -8.81
C TYR A 101 13.06 2.68 -7.74
N ILE A 102 13.84 1.79 -7.13
CA ILE A 102 13.40 0.87 -6.10
C ILE A 102 14.33 1.01 -4.90
N GLN A 103 13.81 1.58 -3.83
CA GLN A 103 14.51 1.79 -2.56
C GLN A 103 13.53 1.50 -1.41
N PRO A 104 14.01 0.98 -0.29
CA PRO A 104 13.18 0.81 0.90
C PRO A 104 12.94 2.17 1.58
N ALA A 105 11.80 2.29 2.26
CA ALA A 105 11.52 3.37 3.18
C ALA A 105 12.10 3.06 4.57
N CYS A 106 12.58 4.08 5.28
CA CYS A 106 13.00 3.93 6.66
C CYS A 106 11.80 3.74 7.59
N LEU A 107 11.93 2.85 8.58
CA LEU A 107 10.99 2.74 9.68
C LEU A 107 11.41 3.66 10.83
N SER A 108 10.44 4.34 11.44
CA SER A 108 10.67 5.07 12.68
C SER A 108 10.52 4.10 13.85
N THR A 109 11.58 3.95 14.65
CA THR A 109 11.58 3.17 15.90
C THR A 109 11.42 4.05 17.14
N ARG A 110 11.05 5.32 16.95
CA ARG A 110 10.85 6.27 18.05
C ARG A 110 9.54 5.97 18.76
N GLU A 111 9.59 5.99 20.09
CA GLU A 111 8.41 5.79 20.94
C GLU A 111 7.61 7.09 21.17
N TYR A 112 8.08 8.23 20.67
CA TYR A 112 7.42 9.52 20.82
C TYR A 112 6.86 10.05 19.51
N ASP A 113 5.73 10.74 19.60
CA ASP A 113 5.04 11.32 18.47
C ASP A 113 5.84 12.44 17.78
N ILE A 114 5.62 12.54 16.47
CA ILE A 114 6.08 13.69 15.71
C ILE A 114 5.29 14.92 16.17
N SER A 115 5.99 15.99 16.54
CA SER A 115 5.34 17.25 16.93
C SER A 115 4.33 17.73 15.88
N SER A 116 3.29 18.46 16.29
CA SER A 116 2.33 19.08 15.38
C SER A 116 3.00 20.06 14.39
N ASN A 117 2.33 20.33 13.26
CA ASN A 117 2.75 21.22 12.18
C ASN A 117 4.03 20.78 11.44
N LYS A 118 4.37 19.49 11.51
CA LYS A 118 5.44 18.93 10.69
C LYS A 118 4.89 18.55 9.33
N ARG A 119 5.52 19.05 8.28
CA ARG A 119 5.16 18.74 6.90
C ARG A 119 5.43 17.27 6.61
N LEU A 120 4.41 16.56 6.15
CA LEU A 120 4.47 15.20 5.67
C LEU A 120 4.15 15.16 4.18
N THR A 121 4.64 14.11 3.52
CA THR A 121 4.38 13.87 2.11
C THR A 121 3.62 12.56 1.96
N VAL A 122 2.50 12.62 1.26
CA VAL A 122 1.69 11.46 0.91
C VAL A 122 1.79 11.25 -0.59
N THR A 123 2.09 10.01 -1.00
CA THR A 123 2.23 9.62 -2.40
C THR A 123 1.35 8.43 -2.72
N GLY A 124 0.73 8.44 -3.89
CA GLY A 124 -0.03 7.29 -4.38
C GLY A 124 -0.85 7.63 -5.63
N TRP A 125 -1.63 6.66 -6.09
CA TRP A 125 -2.47 6.80 -7.29
C TRP A 125 -3.92 7.16 -6.97
N GLY A 126 -4.28 7.31 -5.70
CA GLY A 126 -5.59 7.80 -5.25
C GLY A 126 -6.71 6.77 -5.45
N GLN A 127 -7.02 6.03 -4.38
CA GLN A 127 -8.24 5.21 -4.31
C GLN A 127 -8.92 5.48 -2.96
N ASN A 128 -9.93 6.35 -2.98
CA ASN A 128 -10.77 6.60 -1.81
C ASN A 128 -12.17 6.05 -2.11
N GLY A 129 -12.72 5.22 -1.21
CA GLY A 129 -13.87 4.34 -1.41
C GLY A 129 -15.21 4.93 -1.94
N LYS A 130 -15.27 6.22 -2.27
CA LYS A 130 -16.43 6.86 -2.91
C LYS A 130 -16.13 7.52 -4.28
N HIS A 131 -14.85 7.69 -4.66
CA HIS A 131 -14.46 8.31 -5.92
C HIS A 131 -13.47 7.44 -6.71
N ILE A 132 -13.89 7.02 -7.89
CA ILE A 132 -13.15 6.18 -8.85
C ILE A 132 -12.22 7.07 -9.71
N PHE A 133 -11.43 7.94 -9.09
CA PHE A 133 -10.40 8.68 -9.83
C PHE A 133 -9.03 8.17 -9.44
N LYS A 134 -8.71 6.98 -9.96
CA LYS A 134 -7.33 6.48 -9.97
C LYS A 134 -6.55 7.33 -10.97
N SER A 135 -5.55 8.03 -10.48
CA SER A 135 -4.58 8.66 -11.36
C SER A 135 -3.74 7.58 -12.03
N PRO A 136 -3.52 7.61 -13.35
CA PRO A 136 -2.63 6.66 -14.02
C PRO A 136 -1.18 6.86 -13.59
N ILE A 137 -0.83 8.05 -13.09
CA ILE A 137 0.52 8.45 -12.66
C ILE A 137 0.53 8.77 -11.16
N ILE A 138 1.60 8.44 -10.45
CA ILE A 138 1.73 8.70 -9.02
C ILE A 138 1.60 10.20 -8.72
N VAL A 139 0.77 10.53 -7.73
CA VAL A 139 0.54 11.90 -7.27
C VAL A 139 1.21 12.09 -5.91
N LEU A 140 1.79 13.28 -5.72
CA LEU A 140 2.38 13.70 -4.45
C LEU A 140 1.59 14.87 -3.87
N ARG A 141 1.30 14.79 -2.56
CA ARG A 141 0.64 15.84 -1.79
C ARG A 141 1.40 16.10 -0.51
N THR A 142 1.46 17.36 -0.11
CA THR A 142 2.02 17.75 1.19
C THR A 142 0.87 18.00 2.16
N THR A 143 1.01 17.49 3.38
CA THR A 143 0.10 17.76 4.50
C THR A 143 0.92 18.10 5.75
N SER A 144 0.27 18.36 6.88
CA SER A 144 0.91 18.67 8.16
C SER A 144 0.36 17.79 9.28
N THR A 145 1.22 17.39 10.22
CA THR A 145 0.78 16.70 11.44
C THR A 145 -0.13 17.60 12.29
N ILE A 146 -1.16 17.01 12.89
CA ILE A 146 -2.02 17.64 13.89
C ILE A 146 -1.85 16.94 15.23
N LYS A 147 -2.20 17.60 16.35
CA LYS A 147 -2.22 16.94 17.65
C LYS A 147 -3.34 15.91 17.70
N MET A 148 -3.14 14.80 18.41
CA MET A 148 -4.14 13.75 18.58
C MET A 148 -5.49 14.27 19.07
N LEU A 149 -5.49 15.13 20.10
CA LEU A 149 -6.71 15.81 20.60
C LEU A 149 -7.46 16.59 19.50
N GLY A 150 -6.74 17.13 18.51
CA GLY A 150 -7.34 17.83 17.38
C GLY A 150 -7.93 16.89 16.32
N CYS A 151 -7.50 15.62 16.28
CA CYS A 151 -8.03 14.62 15.36
C CYS A 151 -9.33 13.99 15.87
N GLU A 152 -9.46 13.81 17.19
CA GLU A 152 -10.67 13.25 17.83
C GLU A 152 -11.90 14.14 17.62
N ILE A 153 -11.71 15.45 17.44
CA ILE A 153 -12.77 16.43 17.18
C ILE A 153 -13.24 16.41 15.71
N LEU A 154 -12.45 15.80 14.81
CA LEU A 154 -12.71 15.77 13.36
C LEU A 154 -13.38 14.48 12.87
N LEU A 155 -13.67 13.55 13.78
CA LEU A 155 -14.37 12.28 13.53
C LEU A 155 -15.81 12.35 14.05
#